data_AF-A0A1M3NFI3-F1
#
_entry.id   AF-A0A1M3NFI3-F1
#
_cell.length_a   1.000
_cell.length_b   1.000
_cell.length_c   1.000
_cell.angle_alpha   90.00
_cell.angle_beta   90.00
_cell.angle_gamma   90.00
#
_symmetry.space_group_name_H-M   'P 1'
#
loop_
_entity.id
_entity.type
_entity.pdbx_description
1 polymer ?
#
loop_
_entity_poly.entity_id
_entity_poly.type
_entity_poly.pdbx_seq_one_letter_code
_entity_poly.pdbx_strand_id
1 'polypeptide(L)'
;MPESTDPSRTAGPSPAEVVATRPYIGGQAVLEGVMMRAPKSLAIVVRRRDGSLHVRERAMADGRTGFAKLPFIRGMASLGESLRLGSEALRFSAEQMERDFEAEEAEAKAKAAKTGIGTSMLAVLRTIGYTLFLLTTADGDTASPASSKEPSDPASRDEGLAVPKEEKKGSRAPMTFMVVLMVGFMIALPQAAAAGINRLLHLDLDVQSPGFQALTGAFKLTIVIGYLLLVRNVFADIRRVFQYHGAEHKTITTYEDNQPLTVENARTKTTLHPRCGTTFLVMVAMVSILVFTGVGGFLPKIQTGNAALDNVVFFFEKLPFLPLIAAVTFEIQRVFARWCTTGPLRVLLWPGFLCQKITTIEPDDEQLEVALASLRVTLFREKGEDTKNGGDVRYATFDALMKSPHLRRAA
;
A
#
# COMPACT_ATOMS: atom_id res chain seq x y z
N MET A 1 47.16 51.17 5.23
CA MET A 1 46.16 50.26 4.64
C MET A 1 44.92 50.31 5.52
N PRO A 2 43.85 51.04 5.15
CA PRO A 2 42.59 50.93 5.86
C PRO A 2 41.81 49.72 5.30
N GLU A 3 41.35 48.88 6.21
CA GLU A 3 40.54 47.69 5.97
C GLU A 3 39.13 48.10 5.56
N SER A 4 38.68 47.66 4.37
CA SER A 4 37.40 48.05 3.78
C SER A 4 36.25 47.36 4.51
N THR A 5 35.37 48.17 5.12
CA THR A 5 34.07 47.73 5.63
C THR A 5 33.15 47.38 4.45
N ASP A 6 32.92 46.09 4.23
CA ASP A 6 31.92 45.57 3.31
C ASP A 6 30.52 45.62 3.97
N PRO A 7 29.57 46.43 3.46
CA PRO A 7 28.23 46.57 4.05
C PRO A 7 27.26 45.44 3.69
N SER A 8 27.69 44.36 3.02
CA SER A 8 26.80 43.31 2.53
C SER A 8 26.32 42.28 3.57
N ARG A 9 26.47 42.52 4.89
CA ARG A 9 26.26 41.50 5.94
C ARG A 9 25.06 41.70 6.87
N THR A 10 24.02 42.43 6.45
CA THR A 10 22.80 42.61 7.26
C THR A 10 21.49 42.43 6.48
N ALA A 11 21.45 41.51 5.51
CA ALA A 11 20.18 41.00 5.00
C ALA A 11 19.90 39.63 5.61
N GLY A 12 18.92 39.55 6.52
CA GLY A 12 18.31 38.27 6.87
C GLY A 12 17.74 37.59 5.61
N PRO A 13 17.60 36.26 5.61
CA PRO A 13 17.17 35.53 4.42
C PRO A 13 15.83 36.08 3.92
N SER A 14 15.71 36.24 2.60
CA SER A 14 14.47 36.79 2.02
C SER A 14 13.29 35.86 2.31
N PRO A 15 12.04 36.35 2.31
CA PRO A 15 10.85 35.50 2.48
C PRO A 15 10.78 34.32 1.49
N ALA A 16 11.50 34.38 0.37
CA ALA A 16 11.63 33.31 -0.61
C ALA A 16 12.63 32.20 -0.20
N GLU A 17 13.62 32.51 0.66
CA GLU A 17 14.59 31.53 1.20
C GLU A 17 14.03 30.72 2.38
N VAL A 18 12.98 31.22 3.05
CA VAL A 18 12.33 30.56 4.20
C VAL A 18 11.30 29.51 3.78
N VAL A 19 10.97 29.39 2.49
CA VAL A 19 10.21 28.24 1.99
C VAL A 19 11.19 27.09 1.72
N ALA A 20 11.67 26.46 2.80
CA ALA A 20 12.14 25.10 2.71
C ALA A 20 11.02 24.28 2.06
N THR A 21 11.19 23.89 0.80
CA THR A 21 10.18 23.16 0.03
C THR A 21 9.79 21.93 0.85
N ARG A 22 8.56 21.94 1.39
CA ARG A 22 8.05 20.86 2.22
C ARG A 22 8.24 19.52 1.49
N PRO A 23 8.78 18.49 2.17
CA PRO A 23 9.04 17.21 1.54
C PRO A 23 7.74 16.61 0.99
N TYR A 24 7.83 15.99 -0.19
CA TYR A 24 6.73 15.23 -0.75
C TYR A 24 6.44 14.00 0.12
N ILE A 25 5.18 13.82 0.53
CA ILE A 25 4.75 12.66 1.31
C ILE A 25 3.81 11.79 0.49
N GLY A 26 4.01 10.48 0.56
CA GLY A 26 3.04 9.48 0.14
C GLY A 26 2.81 8.46 1.25
N GLY A 27 1.69 7.74 1.21
CA GLY A 27 1.39 6.71 2.17
C GLY A 27 0.82 5.45 1.56
N GLN A 28 0.63 4.45 2.42
CA GLN A 28 -0.09 3.22 2.15
C GLN A 28 -0.78 2.76 3.43
N ALA A 29 -2.08 2.48 3.35
CA ALA A 29 -2.79 1.80 4.43
C ALA A 29 -2.33 0.35 4.58
N VAL A 30 -2.21 -0.09 5.83
CA VAL A 30 -1.89 -1.48 6.21
C VAL A 30 -2.92 -1.96 7.24
N LEU A 31 -2.79 -3.20 7.72
CA LEU A 31 -3.69 -3.72 8.74
C LEU A 31 -3.52 -2.89 10.01
N GLU A 32 -4.60 -2.30 10.51
CA GLU A 32 -4.58 -1.46 11.72
C GLU A 32 -3.58 -0.30 11.71
N GLY A 33 -3.19 0.19 10.54
CA GLY A 33 -2.09 1.15 10.48
C GLY A 33 -1.91 1.87 9.16
N VAL A 34 -0.93 2.76 9.16
CA VAL A 34 -0.52 3.52 7.97
C VAL A 34 1.00 3.56 7.89
N MET A 35 1.51 3.26 6.70
CA MET A 35 2.88 3.56 6.31
C MET A 35 2.93 4.93 5.62
N MET A 36 3.87 5.77 6.01
CA MET A 36 4.16 7.07 5.40
C MET A 36 5.61 7.10 4.93
N ARG A 37 5.85 7.75 3.78
CA ARG A 37 7.16 7.88 3.14
C ARG A 37 7.40 9.32 2.72
N ALA A 38 8.57 9.83 3.08
CA ALA A 38 9.18 11.04 2.56
C ALA A 38 10.48 10.68 1.79
N PRO A 39 11.19 11.65 1.18
CA PRO A 39 12.41 11.38 0.41
C PRO A 39 13.50 10.64 1.19
N LYS A 40 13.74 11.00 2.46
CA LYS A 40 14.81 10.46 3.33
C LYS A 40 14.31 9.60 4.48
N SER A 41 13.00 9.43 4.63
CA SER A 41 12.42 8.75 5.79
C SER A 41 11.18 7.93 5.45
N LEU A 42 10.95 6.90 6.24
CA LEU A 42 9.75 6.06 6.21
C LEU A 42 9.36 5.70 7.64
N ALA A 43 8.07 5.73 7.93
CA ALA A 43 7.50 5.24 9.17
C ALA A 43 6.27 4.38 8.92
N ILE A 44 6.09 3.36 9.73
CA ILE A 44 4.90 2.52 9.76
C ILE A 44 4.39 2.57 11.20
N VAL A 45 3.14 2.98 11.37
CA VAL A 45 2.49 2.99 12.69
C VAL A 45 1.27 2.11 12.64
N VAL A 46 1.20 1.17 13.57
CA VAL A 46 0.10 0.21 13.72
C VAL A 46 -0.47 0.34 15.13
N ARG A 47 -1.79 0.36 15.26
CA ARG A 47 -2.51 0.30 16.53
C ARG A 47 -2.91 -1.13 16.83
N ARG A 48 -2.51 -1.64 17.99
CA ARG A 48 -2.93 -2.96 18.47
C ARG A 48 -4.29 -2.89 19.16
N ARG A 49 -4.94 -4.05 19.35
CA ARG A 49 -6.24 -4.14 20.06
C ARG A 49 -6.20 -3.63 21.50
N ASP A 50 -5.03 -3.64 22.13
CA ASP A 50 -4.81 -3.07 23.47
C ASP A 50 -4.69 -1.53 23.48
N GLY A 51 -4.78 -0.89 22.32
CA GLY A 51 -4.66 0.56 22.14
C GLY A 51 -3.21 1.07 22.03
N SER A 52 -2.21 0.19 22.18
CA SER A 52 -0.81 0.58 22.05
C SER A 52 -0.41 0.79 20.59
N LEU A 53 0.51 1.74 20.37
CA LEU A 53 1.05 2.06 19.06
C LEU A 53 2.42 1.44 18.88
N HIS A 54 2.59 0.73 17.78
CA HIS A 54 3.84 0.12 17.37
C HIS A 54 4.39 0.88 16.16
N VAL A 55 5.61 1.40 16.31
CA VAL A 55 6.25 2.26 15.33
C VAL A 55 7.49 1.57 14.80
N ARG A 56 7.54 1.37 13.49
CA ARG A 56 8.75 0.96 12.76
C ARG A 56 9.17 2.11 11.87
N GLU A 57 10.42 2.52 11.97
CA GLU A 57 10.94 3.67 11.23
C GLU A 57 12.30 3.39 10.62
N ARG A 58 12.55 3.97 9.44
CA ARG A 58 13.79 3.72 8.69
C ARG A 58 14.25 4.97 7.96
N ALA A 59 15.56 5.11 7.80
CA ALA A 59 16.12 6.03 6.83
C ALA A 59 15.89 5.50 5.40
N MET A 60 15.60 6.42 4.48
CA MET A 60 15.51 6.14 3.06
C MET A 60 16.71 6.76 2.36
N ALA A 61 17.32 6.03 1.45
CA ALA A 61 18.33 6.59 0.56
C ALA A 61 17.61 7.45 -0.48
N ASP A 62 17.84 8.76 -0.43
CA ASP A 62 17.35 9.65 -1.47
C ASP A 62 18.22 9.52 -2.73
N GLY A 63 17.60 9.63 -3.91
CA GLY A 63 18.35 9.78 -5.16
C GLY A 63 18.59 8.49 -5.96
N ARG A 64 17.75 8.29 -6.97
CA ARG A 64 18.10 7.41 -8.10
C ARG A 64 19.17 8.08 -8.96
N THR A 65 20.18 7.34 -9.38
CA THR A 65 21.29 7.83 -10.22
C THR A 65 21.25 7.23 -11.63
N GLY A 66 21.84 7.92 -12.60
CA GLY A 66 22.00 7.44 -13.98
C GLY A 66 20.69 7.09 -14.69
N PHE A 67 20.69 5.93 -15.39
CA PHE A 67 19.58 5.45 -16.21
C PHE A 67 18.27 5.22 -15.44
N ALA A 68 18.32 5.07 -14.11
CA ALA A 68 17.15 4.92 -13.27
C ALA A 68 16.28 6.20 -13.17
N LYS A 69 16.70 7.31 -13.79
CA LYS A 69 15.89 8.54 -13.95
C LYS A 69 15.09 8.60 -15.25
N LEU A 70 15.43 7.78 -16.25
CA LEU A 70 14.74 7.79 -17.54
C LEU A 70 13.27 7.38 -17.36
N PRO A 71 12.34 7.97 -18.14
CA PRO A 71 10.95 7.54 -18.13
C PRO A 71 10.86 6.03 -18.45
N PHE A 72 9.79 5.38 -18.00
CA PHE A 72 9.60 3.91 -18.03
C PHE A 72 10.53 3.12 -17.09
N ILE A 73 11.86 3.25 -17.21
CA ILE A 73 12.82 2.57 -16.34
C ILE A 73 12.63 3.02 -14.90
N ARG A 74 12.52 4.33 -14.70
CA ARG A 74 12.20 4.92 -13.40
C ARG A 74 10.83 4.47 -12.90
N GLY A 75 9.83 4.34 -13.78
CA GLY A 75 8.51 3.85 -13.43
C GLY A 75 8.55 2.42 -12.89
N MET A 76 9.25 1.52 -13.58
CA MET A 76 9.49 0.15 -13.10
C MET A 76 10.25 0.12 -11.78
N ALA A 77 11.31 0.91 -11.64
CA ALA A 77 12.07 1.01 -10.39
C ALA A 77 11.20 1.54 -9.23
N SER A 78 10.36 2.56 -9.47
CA SER A 78 9.40 3.05 -8.48
C SER A 78 8.38 2.01 -8.08
N LEU A 79 7.85 1.27 -9.05
CA LEU A 79 6.86 0.25 -8.79
C LEU A 79 7.48 -0.87 -7.95
N GLY A 80 8.67 -1.37 -8.31
CA GLY A 80 9.39 -2.39 -7.57
C GLY A 80 9.74 -1.95 -6.14
N GLU A 81 10.21 -0.71 -5.97
CA GLU A 81 10.47 -0.14 -4.64
C GLU A 81 9.18 -0.03 -3.81
N SER A 82 8.09 0.49 -4.40
CA SER A 82 6.81 0.65 -3.70
C SER A 82 6.20 -0.70 -3.31
N LEU A 83 6.30 -1.72 -4.17
CA LEU A 83 5.86 -3.08 -3.86
C LEU A 83 6.67 -3.69 -2.72
N ARG A 84 8.00 -3.51 -2.72
CA ARG A 84 8.87 -3.99 -1.63
C ARG A 84 8.53 -3.34 -0.30
N LEU A 85 8.42 -2.01 -0.27
CA LEU A 85 8.07 -1.26 0.95
C LEU A 85 6.65 -1.58 1.43
N GLY A 86 5.70 -1.70 0.50
CA GLY A 86 4.33 -2.07 0.80
C GLY A 86 4.23 -3.48 1.40
N SER A 87 4.97 -4.45 0.84
CA SER A 87 5.07 -5.81 1.37
C SER A 87 5.68 -5.84 2.77
N GLU A 88 6.76 -5.08 2.99
CA GLU A 88 7.39 -4.92 4.31
C GLU A 88 6.41 -4.35 5.35
N ALA A 89 5.66 -3.31 4.99
CA ALA A 89 4.68 -2.69 5.88
C ALA A 89 3.49 -3.61 6.19
N LEU A 90 3.00 -4.35 5.19
CA LEU A 90 1.94 -5.35 5.38
C LEU A 90 2.40 -6.47 6.32
N ARG A 91 3.62 -7.00 6.11
CA ARG A 91 4.21 -8.02 7.00
C ARG A 91 4.33 -7.51 8.43
N PHE A 92 4.86 -6.31 8.64
CA PHE A 92 4.94 -5.71 9.97
C PHE A 92 3.56 -5.59 10.64
N SER A 93 2.54 -5.13 9.90
CA SER A 93 1.18 -5.02 10.42
C SER A 93 0.55 -6.37 10.74
N ALA A 94 0.81 -7.39 9.92
CA ALA A 94 0.36 -8.75 10.16
C ALA A 94 1.01 -9.32 11.42
N GLU A 95 2.33 -9.16 11.60
CA GLU A 95 3.04 -9.59 12.81
C GLU A 95 2.43 -9.00 14.09
N GLN A 96 1.99 -7.74 14.08
CA GLN A 96 1.32 -7.15 15.26
C GLN A 96 -0.10 -7.71 15.47
N MET A 97 -0.83 -7.98 14.40
CA MET A 97 -2.15 -8.62 14.47
C MET A 97 -2.06 -10.07 14.98
N GLU A 98 -1.05 -10.82 14.56
CA GLU A 98 -0.80 -12.18 15.07
C GLU A 98 -0.57 -12.17 16.58
N ARG A 99 0.24 -11.21 17.07
CA ARG A 99 0.44 -11.01 18.51
C ARG A 99 -0.85 -10.66 19.26
N ASP A 100 -1.79 -9.97 18.62
CA ASP A 100 -3.12 -9.72 19.21
C ASP A 100 -3.92 -11.02 19.34
N PHE A 101 -3.90 -11.88 18.31
CA PHE A 101 -4.56 -13.18 18.39
C PHE A 101 -3.93 -14.11 19.43
N GLU A 102 -2.59 -14.16 19.53
CA GLU A 102 -1.88 -14.93 20.54
C GLU A 102 -2.23 -14.46 21.97
N ALA A 103 -2.28 -13.13 22.19
CA ALA A 103 -2.64 -12.56 23.48
C ALA A 103 -4.10 -12.90 23.85
N GLU A 104 -5.04 -12.82 22.89
CA GLU A 104 -6.43 -13.22 23.12
C GLU A 104 -6.57 -14.72 23.39
N GLU A 105 -5.81 -15.56 22.70
CA GLU A 105 -5.82 -17.01 22.95
C GLU A 105 -5.26 -17.31 24.35
N ALA A 106 -4.20 -16.64 24.77
CA ALA A 106 -3.67 -16.75 26.12
C ALA A 106 -4.67 -16.28 27.18
N GLU A 107 -5.35 -15.15 26.96
CA GLU A 107 -6.39 -14.65 27.87
C GLU A 107 -7.60 -15.59 27.92
N ALA A 108 -8.03 -16.12 26.77
CA ALA A 108 -9.11 -17.10 26.68
C ALA A 108 -8.74 -18.40 27.40
N LYS A 109 -7.51 -18.91 27.24
CA LYS A 109 -7.00 -20.07 27.97
C LYS A 109 -6.93 -19.80 29.48
N ALA A 110 -6.48 -18.63 29.90
CA ALA A 110 -6.42 -18.24 31.30
C ALA A 110 -7.82 -18.11 31.95
N LYS A 111 -8.80 -17.57 31.20
CA LYS A 111 -10.21 -17.53 31.63
C LYS A 111 -10.80 -18.94 31.68
N ALA A 112 -10.60 -19.76 30.65
CA ALA A 112 -11.08 -21.15 30.60
C ALA A 112 -10.50 -22.01 31.73
N ALA A 113 -9.23 -21.83 32.08
CA ALA A 113 -8.58 -22.48 33.22
C ALA A 113 -9.20 -22.06 34.57
N LYS A 114 -9.74 -20.84 34.67
CA LYS A 114 -10.46 -20.34 35.86
C LYS A 114 -11.93 -20.76 35.90
N THR A 115 -12.59 -20.95 34.75
CA THR A 115 -14.03 -21.25 34.65
C THR A 115 -14.38 -22.71 34.38
N GLY A 116 -13.40 -23.59 34.11
CA GLY A 116 -13.63 -25.03 33.96
C GLY A 116 -14.47 -25.45 32.75
N ILE A 117 -14.74 -24.55 31.80
CA ILE A 117 -15.58 -24.80 30.62
C ILE A 117 -14.69 -24.84 29.38
N GLY A 118 -14.68 -25.99 28.69
CA GLY A 118 -13.81 -26.28 27.56
C GLY A 118 -14.10 -25.44 26.32
N THR A 119 -13.16 -24.56 25.95
CA THR A 119 -13.17 -23.75 24.74
C THR A 119 -12.68 -24.55 23.53
N SER A 120 -13.49 -25.47 23.00
CA SER A 120 -13.10 -26.31 21.85
C SER A 120 -13.59 -25.77 20.50
N MET A 121 -14.77 -25.13 20.43
CA MET A 121 -15.35 -24.69 19.15
C MET A 121 -14.81 -23.35 18.65
N LEU A 122 -14.51 -22.40 19.55
CA LEU A 122 -13.95 -21.09 19.20
C LEU A 122 -12.47 -21.18 18.79
N ALA A 123 -11.73 -22.11 19.38
CA ALA A 123 -10.34 -22.40 19.03
C ALA A 123 -10.26 -22.94 17.59
N VAL A 124 -11.15 -23.86 17.21
CA VAL A 124 -11.24 -24.43 15.85
C VAL A 124 -11.61 -23.37 14.81
N LEU A 125 -12.59 -22.50 15.08
CA LEU A 125 -12.96 -21.43 14.15
C LEU A 125 -11.81 -20.44 13.92
N ARG A 126 -11.06 -20.11 15.00
CA ARG A 126 -9.90 -19.22 14.94
C ARG A 126 -8.71 -19.87 14.22
N THR A 127 -8.45 -21.16 14.41
CA THR A 127 -7.40 -21.87 13.65
C THR A 127 -7.71 -21.91 12.17
N ILE A 128 -8.98 -22.08 11.79
CA ILE A 128 -9.41 -22.02 10.38
C ILE A 128 -9.20 -20.62 9.81
N GLY A 129 -9.59 -19.56 10.54
CA GLY A 129 -9.36 -18.17 10.12
C GLY A 129 -7.87 -17.82 9.98
N TYR A 130 -7.04 -18.27 10.91
CA TYR A 130 -5.58 -18.06 10.90
C TYR A 130 -4.90 -18.82 9.76
N THR A 131 -5.32 -20.07 9.51
CA THR A 131 -4.81 -20.88 8.40
C THR A 131 -5.17 -20.25 7.06
N LEU A 132 -6.39 -19.74 6.91
CA LEU A 132 -6.84 -19.05 5.69
C LEU A 132 -6.07 -17.73 5.47
N PHE A 133 -5.71 -17.04 6.55
CA PHE A 133 -4.92 -15.81 6.50
C PHE A 133 -3.45 -16.04 6.12
N LEU A 134 -2.77 -17.00 6.78
CA LEU A 134 -1.39 -17.38 6.41
C LEU A 134 -1.28 -17.84 4.95
N LEU A 135 -2.33 -18.45 4.42
CA LEU A 135 -2.41 -18.83 3.01
C LEU A 135 -2.48 -17.61 2.05
N THR A 136 -2.82 -16.42 2.54
CA THR A 136 -2.93 -15.18 1.75
C THR A 136 -1.77 -14.21 1.92
N THR A 137 -0.92 -14.39 2.94
CA THR A 137 0.17 -13.46 3.28
C THR A 137 1.57 -14.08 3.18
N ALA A 138 1.67 -15.40 3.02
CA ALA A 138 2.94 -16.12 2.97
C ALA A 138 3.62 -16.04 1.59
N ASP A 139 4.15 -14.87 1.25
CA ASP A 139 5.19 -14.76 0.23
C ASP A 139 6.58 -14.78 0.87
N GLY A 140 7.27 -15.91 0.71
CA GLY A 140 8.63 -16.20 1.14
C GLY A 140 9.68 -15.30 0.49
N ASP A 141 10.25 -14.44 1.33
CA ASP A 141 11.69 -14.17 1.37
C ASP A 141 12.11 -14.18 2.84
N THR A 142 12.73 -15.29 3.26
CA THR A 142 13.57 -15.36 4.45
C THR A 142 14.85 -14.61 4.16
N ALA A 143 14.78 -13.28 4.27
CA ALA A 143 15.93 -12.42 4.43
C ALA A 143 15.50 -11.25 5.33
N SER A 144 15.30 -11.56 6.61
CA SER A 144 15.33 -10.52 7.64
C SER A 144 16.76 -10.00 7.71
N PRO A 145 17.04 -8.72 7.41
CA PRO A 145 18.33 -8.17 7.77
C PRO A 145 18.39 -8.14 9.30
N ALA A 146 19.34 -8.92 9.84
CA ALA A 146 19.77 -8.96 11.23
C ALA A 146 19.07 -7.92 12.12
N SER A 147 18.06 -8.36 12.89
CA SER A 147 17.56 -7.64 14.04
C SER A 147 18.76 -7.31 14.92
N SER A 148 19.16 -6.04 14.92
CA SER A 148 20.16 -5.52 15.84
C SER A 148 19.69 -5.83 17.26
N LYS A 149 20.57 -6.50 18.02
CA LYS A 149 20.45 -6.72 19.46
C LYS A 149 19.89 -5.45 20.12
N GLU A 150 18.73 -5.57 20.77
CA GLU A 150 18.30 -4.58 21.75
C GLU A 150 19.41 -4.43 22.80
N PRO A 151 19.79 -3.20 23.19
CA PRO A 151 20.49 -3.00 24.45
C PRO A 151 19.47 -3.20 25.57
N SER A 152 19.61 -4.31 26.29
CA SER A 152 18.88 -4.57 27.52
C SER A 152 19.27 -3.52 28.58
N ASP A 153 18.36 -2.61 28.89
CA ASP A 153 18.45 -1.79 30.10
C ASP A 153 18.15 -2.69 31.32
N PRO A 154 18.99 -2.72 32.37
CA PRO A 154 18.94 -3.74 33.40
C PRO A 154 17.99 -3.33 34.54
N ALA A 155 16.67 -3.37 34.32
CA ALA A 155 15.72 -3.10 35.40
C ALA A 155 14.34 -3.75 35.22
N SER A 156 14.26 -5.04 34.91
CA SER A 156 13.14 -5.90 35.32
C SER A 156 13.46 -7.36 35.01
N ARG A 157 14.03 -8.06 36.00
CA ARG A 157 14.06 -9.53 36.00
C ARG A 157 12.68 -10.01 36.41
N ASP A 158 11.97 -10.67 35.51
CA ASP A 158 11.07 -11.74 35.89
C ASP A 158 11.39 -12.95 35.01
N GLU A 159 11.66 -14.07 35.68
CA GLU A 159 12.12 -15.31 35.05
C GLU A 159 10.95 -16.01 34.36
N GLY A 160 11.08 -16.32 33.07
CA GLY A 160 10.05 -17.01 32.30
C GLY A 160 10.58 -17.60 30.99
N LEU A 161 11.08 -18.83 31.08
CA LEU A 161 11.18 -19.87 30.04
C LEU A 161 11.43 -19.42 28.58
N ALA A 162 12.69 -19.53 28.14
CA ALA A 162 13.05 -19.41 26.73
C ALA A 162 12.40 -20.53 25.89
N VAL A 163 11.43 -20.18 25.06
CA VAL A 163 10.90 -21.06 24.01
C VAL A 163 11.85 -20.99 22.81
N PRO A 164 12.39 -22.11 22.31
CA PRO A 164 13.22 -22.09 21.10
C PRO A 164 12.34 -21.68 19.90
N LYS A 165 12.69 -20.60 19.21
CA LYS A 165 12.11 -20.27 17.91
C LYS A 165 12.72 -21.18 16.85
N GLU A 166 11.99 -22.22 16.44
CA GLU A 166 12.33 -22.95 15.21
C GLU A 166 12.07 -22.06 13.98
N GLU A 167 13.12 -21.76 13.22
CA GLU A 167 12.98 -21.22 11.86
C GLU A 167 12.49 -22.32 10.91
N LYS A 168 11.18 -22.43 10.73
CA LYS A 168 10.60 -23.31 9.69
C LYS A 168 10.69 -22.63 8.32
N LYS A 169 11.51 -23.21 7.44
CA LYS A 169 11.64 -22.85 6.02
C LYS A 169 10.33 -23.18 5.28
N GLY A 170 9.44 -22.21 5.14
CA GLY A 170 8.15 -22.38 4.46
C GLY A 170 8.29 -22.69 2.95
N SER A 171 7.49 -23.61 2.44
CA SER A 171 7.42 -23.95 1.00
C SER A 171 6.85 -22.80 0.18
N ARG A 172 7.44 -22.51 -1.00
CA ARG A 172 6.96 -21.46 -1.94
C ARG A 172 5.76 -21.90 -2.79
N ALA A 173 5.40 -23.18 -2.75
CA ALA A 173 4.31 -23.76 -3.54
C ALA A 173 2.92 -23.09 -3.35
N PRO A 174 2.43 -22.81 -2.12
CA PRO A 174 1.12 -22.19 -1.95
C PRO A 174 1.03 -20.77 -2.53
N MET A 175 2.07 -19.97 -2.39
CA MET A 175 2.18 -18.64 -3.00
C MET A 175 2.14 -18.71 -4.52
N THR A 176 2.96 -19.56 -5.14
CA THR A 176 2.98 -19.70 -6.60
C THR A 176 1.60 -20.12 -7.12
N PHE A 177 0.93 -21.04 -6.41
CA PHE A 177 -0.44 -21.43 -6.73
C PHE A 177 -1.42 -20.25 -6.64
N MET A 178 -1.38 -19.44 -5.58
CA MET A 178 -2.26 -18.27 -5.42
C MET A 178 -1.99 -17.19 -6.46
N VAL A 179 -0.73 -16.93 -6.81
CA VAL A 179 -0.38 -15.98 -7.88
C VAL A 179 -0.91 -16.48 -9.22
N VAL A 180 -0.74 -17.76 -9.54
CA VAL A 180 -1.28 -18.36 -10.77
C VAL A 180 -2.81 -18.28 -10.78
N LEU A 181 -3.47 -18.58 -9.66
CA LEU A 181 -4.92 -18.46 -9.52
C LEU A 181 -5.38 -17.01 -9.71
N MET A 182 -4.69 -16.04 -9.10
CA MET A 182 -5.00 -14.62 -9.22
C MET A 182 -4.81 -14.11 -10.66
N VAL A 183 -3.70 -14.49 -11.31
CA VAL A 183 -3.42 -14.15 -12.71
C VAL A 183 -4.48 -14.77 -13.62
N GLY A 184 -4.84 -16.04 -13.39
CA GLY A 184 -5.94 -16.70 -14.10
C GLY A 184 -7.27 -15.99 -13.90
N PHE A 185 -7.62 -15.65 -12.65
CA PHE A 185 -8.85 -14.95 -12.30
C PHE A 185 -8.91 -13.51 -12.85
N MET A 186 -7.79 -12.79 -12.92
CA MET A 186 -7.78 -11.39 -13.36
C MET A 186 -7.54 -11.19 -14.86
N ILE A 187 -6.91 -12.16 -15.53
CA ILE A 187 -6.56 -12.04 -16.95
C ILE A 187 -7.36 -13.05 -17.80
N ALA A 188 -7.42 -14.33 -17.41
CA ALA A 188 -8.10 -15.35 -18.20
C ALA A 188 -9.63 -15.28 -18.07
N LEU A 189 -10.15 -15.05 -16.86
CA LEU A 189 -11.61 -15.01 -16.64
C LEU A 189 -12.33 -13.91 -17.45
N PRO A 190 -11.87 -12.63 -17.51
CA PRO A 190 -12.52 -11.63 -18.34
C PRO A 190 -12.54 -11.99 -19.82
N GLN A 191 -11.47 -12.62 -20.32
CA GLN A 191 -11.36 -13.02 -21.72
C GLN A 191 -12.25 -14.22 -22.02
N ALA A 192 -12.33 -15.19 -21.11
CA ALA A 192 -13.26 -16.31 -21.20
C ALA A 192 -14.72 -15.85 -21.16
N ALA A 193 -15.06 -14.87 -20.31
CA ALA A 193 -16.39 -14.27 -20.27
C ALA A 193 -16.74 -13.55 -21.58
N ALA A 194 -15.80 -12.77 -22.13
CA ALA A 194 -15.96 -12.13 -23.44
C ALA A 194 -16.14 -13.15 -24.57
N ALA A 195 -15.32 -14.22 -24.59
CA ALA A 195 -15.45 -15.31 -25.56
C ALA A 195 -16.80 -16.04 -25.45
N GLY A 196 -17.28 -16.26 -24.22
CA GLY A 196 -18.59 -16.84 -23.96
C GLY A 196 -19.74 -15.99 -24.51
N ILE A 197 -19.72 -14.67 -24.27
CA ILE A 197 -20.72 -13.74 -24.82
C ILE A 197 -20.62 -13.62 -26.34
N ASN A 198 -19.40 -13.54 -26.89
CA ASN A 198 -19.17 -13.50 -28.33
C ASN A 198 -19.82 -14.71 -29.03
N ARG A 199 -19.67 -15.91 -28.42
CA ARG A 199 -20.29 -17.15 -28.90
C ARG A 199 -21.80 -17.18 -28.68
N LEU A 200 -22.27 -16.75 -27.50
CA LEU A 200 -23.69 -16.78 -27.14
C LEU A 200 -24.55 -15.84 -27.99
N LEU A 201 -24.01 -14.68 -28.35
CA LEU A 201 -24.70 -13.65 -29.13
C LEU A 201 -24.35 -13.69 -30.63
N HIS A 202 -23.55 -14.66 -31.07
CA HIS A 202 -23.12 -14.79 -32.47
C HIS A 202 -22.54 -13.49 -33.06
N LEU A 203 -21.67 -12.81 -32.29
CA LEU A 203 -21.13 -11.50 -32.68
C LEU A 203 -19.96 -11.61 -33.68
N ASP A 204 -19.44 -12.81 -33.90
CA ASP A 204 -18.34 -13.13 -34.84
C ASP A 204 -17.12 -12.20 -34.71
N LEU A 205 -16.85 -11.70 -33.51
CA LEU A 205 -15.72 -10.84 -33.24
C LEU A 205 -14.44 -11.67 -33.18
N ASP A 206 -13.47 -11.32 -34.02
CA ASP A 206 -12.12 -11.89 -33.97
C ASP A 206 -11.42 -11.54 -32.65
N VAL A 207 -10.61 -12.46 -32.13
CA VAL A 207 -9.96 -12.32 -30.81
C VAL A 207 -9.01 -11.13 -30.73
N GLN A 208 -8.46 -10.67 -31.85
CA GLN A 208 -7.58 -9.48 -31.94
C GLN A 208 -8.35 -8.22 -32.31
N SER A 209 -9.64 -8.32 -32.65
CA SER A 209 -10.44 -7.17 -33.07
C SER A 209 -10.62 -6.13 -31.95
N PRO A 210 -10.71 -4.83 -32.29
CA PRO A 210 -11.03 -3.78 -31.32
C PRO A 210 -12.31 -4.04 -30.54
N GLY A 211 -13.34 -4.60 -31.18
CA GLY A 211 -14.61 -4.95 -30.55
C GLY A 211 -14.46 -6.02 -29.47
N PHE A 212 -13.70 -7.09 -29.75
CA PHE A 212 -13.42 -8.13 -28.77
C PHE A 212 -12.56 -7.64 -27.60
N GLN A 213 -11.58 -6.76 -27.85
CA GLN A 213 -10.79 -6.14 -26.78
C GLN A 213 -11.63 -5.23 -25.90
N ALA A 214 -12.52 -4.43 -26.48
CA ALA A 214 -13.44 -3.58 -25.73
C ALA A 214 -14.35 -4.42 -24.82
N LEU A 215 -14.90 -5.53 -25.33
CA LEU A 215 -15.73 -6.46 -24.56
C LEU A 215 -14.93 -7.11 -23.42
N THR A 216 -13.73 -7.62 -23.70
CA THR A 216 -12.81 -8.17 -22.68
C THR A 216 -12.48 -7.12 -21.62
N GLY A 217 -12.29 -5.87 -22.04
CA GLY A 217 -12.05 -4.73 -21.17
C GLY A 217 -13.22 -4.42 -20.24
N ALA A 218 -14.45 -4.42 -20.77
CA ALA A 218 -15.66 -4.20 -19.99
C ALA A 218 -15.83 -5.29 -18.91
N PHE A 219 -15.61 -6.57 -19.26
CA PHE A 219 -15.61 -7.66 -18.29
C PHE A 219 -14.50 -7.50 -17.25
N LYS A 220 -13.30 -7.12 -17.66
CA LYS A 220 -12.17 -6.91 -16.73
C LYS A 220 -12.51 -5.83 -15.71
N LEU A 221 -13.02 -4.68 -16.16
CA LEU A 221 -13.41 -3.58 -15.27
C LEU A 221 -14.56 -4.00 -14.35
N THR A 222 -15.55 -4.71 -14.87
CA THR A 222 -16.69 -5.20 -14.09
C THR A 222 -16.26 -6.18 -13.00
N ILE A 223 -15.40 -7.15 -13.33
CA ILE A 223 -14.87 -8.13 -12.38
C ILE A 223 -14.03 -7.44 -11.32
N VAL A 224 -13.14 -6.50 -11.70
CA VAL A 224 -12.31 -5.75 -10.76
C VAL A 224 -13.17 -4.92 -9.79
N ILE A 225 -14.13 -4.15 -10.31
CA ILE A 225 -15.01 -3.31 -9.47
C ILE A 225 -15.89 -4.20 -8.58
N GLY A 226 -16.47 -5.27 -9.15
CA GLY A 226 -17.30 -6.22 -8.41
C GLY A 226 -16.53 -6.90 -7.29
N TYR A 227 -15.29 -7.32 -7.54
CA TYR A 227 -14.40 -7.87 -6.53
C TYR A 227 -14.13 -6.87 -5.40
N LEU A 228 -13.76 -5.63 -5.72
CA LEU A 228 -13.51 -4.59 -4.70
C LEU A 228 -14.75 -4.29 -3.85
N LEU A 229 -15.93 -4.23 -4.45
CA LEU A 229 -17.19 -4.05 -3.74
C LEU A 229 -17.52 -5.25 -2.84
N LEU A 230 -17.30 -6.47 -3.33
CA LEU A 230 -17.52 -7.69 -2.56
C LEU A 230 -16.62 -7.71 -1.32
N VAL A 231 -15.32 -7.55 -1.50
CA VAL A 231 -14.38 -7.65 -0.37
C VAL A 231 -14.58 -6.54 0.65
N ARG A 232 -14.90 -5.32 0.19
CA ARG A 232 -15.25 -4.18 1.06
C ARG A 232 -16.43 -4.47 1.97
N ASN A 233 -17.46 -5.14 1.43
CA ASN A 233 -18.73 -5.32 2.12
C ASN A 233 -18.78 -6.62 2.94
N VAL A 234 -18.02 -7.64 2.56
CA VAL A 234 -18.00 -8.94 3.22
C VAL A 234 -16.95 -9.03 4.32
N PHE A 235 -15.74 -8.47 4.11
CA PHE A 235 -14.62 -8.62 5.04
C PHE A 235 -14.40 -7.35 5.86
N ALA A 236 -14.69 -7.40 7.16
CA ALA A 236 -14.55 -6.27 8.07
C ALA A 236 -13.11 -5.73 8.14
N ASP A 237 -12.10 -6.62 8.09
CA ASP A 237 -10.69 -6.22 8.12
C ASP A 237 -10.30 -5.40 6.88
N ILE A 238 -10.79 -5.81 5.69
CA ILE A 238 -10.58 -5.04 4.44
C ILE A 238 -11.28 -3.69 4.51
N ARG A 239 -12.48 -3.64 5.09
CA ARG A 239 -13.18 -2.39 5.34
C ARG A 239 -12.35 -1.47 6.25
N ARG A 240 -11.74 -1.99 7.32
CA ARG A 240 -10.85 -1.22 8.19
C ARG A 240 -9.63 -0.70 7.45
N VAL A 241 -8.98 -1.51 6.61
CA VAL A 241 -7.87 -1.04 5.76
C VAL A 241 -8.31 0.13 4.87
N PHE A 242 -9.50 0.07 4.26
CA PHE A 242 -10.02 1.18 3.45
C PHE A 242 -10.38 2.43 4.26
N GLN A 243 -10.69 2.30 5.56
CA GLN A 243 -10.81 3.44 6.45
C GLN A 243 -9.45 4.06 6.76
N TYR A 244 -8.44 3.25 7.11
CA TYR A 244 -7.06 3.75 7.29
C TYR A 244 -6.51 4.42 6.02
N HIS A 245 -6.92 3.95 4.85
CA HIS A 245 -6.62 4.61 3.57
C HIS A 245 -7.30 5.97 3.44
N GLY A 246 -8.56 6.10 3.88
CA GLY A 246 -9.21 7.39 4.03
C GLY A 246 -8.46 8.32 5.02
N ALA A 247 -7.98 7.78 6.14
CA ALA A 247 -7.20 8.53 7.13
C ALA A 247 -5.87 9.02 6.55
N GLU A 248 -5.15 8.17 5.80
CA GLU A 248 -3.92 8.54 5.08
C GLU A 248 -4.15 9.74 4.17
N HIS A 249 -5.16 9.68 3.30
CA HIS A 249 -5.48 10.79 2.40
C HIS A 249 -5.82 12.09 3.13
N LYS A 250 -6.64 12.01 4.18
CA LYS A 250 -7.06 13.18 4.96
C LYS A 250 -5.86 13.84 5.66
N THR A 251 -4.98 13.04 6.24
CA THR A 251 -3.80 13.54 6.96
C THR A 251 -2.75 14.13 6.01
N ILE A 252 -2.51 13.50 4.86
CA ILE A 252 -1.65 14.08 3.81
C ILE A 252 -2.24 15.39 3.31
N THR A 253 -3.53 15.44 2.99
CA THR A 253 -4.17 16.68 2.51
C THR A 253 -4.07 17.80 3.55
N THR A 254 -4.20 17.48 4.84
CA THR A 254 -4.01 18.45 5.95
C THR A 254 -2.59 19.03 5.94
N TYR A 255 -1.59 18.18 5.71
CA TYR A 255 -0.20 18.60 5.60
C TYR A 255 0.06 19.49 4.38
N GLU A 256 -0.52 19.14 3.24
CA GLU A 256 -0.37 19.89 1.98
C GLU A 256 -1.05 21.25 2.02
N ASP A 257 -2.21 21.34 2.70
CA ASP A 257 -2.94 22.57 2.92
C ASP A 257 -2.30 23.47 4.00
N ASN A 258 -1.14 23.07 4.54
CA ASN A 258 -0.41 23.78 5.58
C ASN A 258 -1.18 23.98 6.89
N GLN A 259 -2.14 23.10 7.18
CA GLN A 259 -2.89 23.15 8.42
C GLN A 259 -2.16 22.41 9.56
N PRO A 260 -2.41 22.78 10.82
CA PRO A 260 -1.93 22.01 11.97
C PRO A 260 -2.36 20.55 11.84
N LEU A 261 -1.43 19.62 12.07
CA LEU A 261 -1.65 18.18 11.91
C LEU A 261 -2.48 17.59 13.06
N THR A 262 -3.73 18.04 13.24
CA THR A 262 -4.63 17.60 14.31
C THR A 262 -5.80 16.79 13.75
N VAL A 263 -6.47 16.03 14.60
CA VAL A 263 -7.62 15.20 14.21
C VAL A 263 -8.76 16.09 13.69
N GLU A 264 -8.99 17.25 14.30
CA GLU A 264 -10.03 18.21 13.91
C GLU A 264 -9.83 18.70 12.48
N ASN A 265 -8.61 19.10 12.13
CA ASN A 265 -8.30 19.56 10.78
C ASN A 265 -8.38 18.42 9.77
N ALA A 266 -7.84 17.25 10.11
CA ALA A 266 -7.86 16.07 9.23
C ALA A 266 -9.29 15.58 8.95
N ARG A 267 -10.17 15.58 9.95
CA ARG A 267 -11.57 15.17 9.82
C ARG A 267 -12.29 15.90 8.69
N THR A 268 -12.02 17.19 8.53
CA THR A 268 -12.68 18.05 7.51
C THR A 268 -12.22 17.77 6.08
N LYS A 269 -11.12 17.04 5.88
CA LYS A 269 -10.59 16.74 4.55
C LYS A 269 -11.39 15.64 3.87
N THR A 270 -11.33 15.60 2.54
CA THR A 270 -11.94 14.54 1.74
C THR A 270 -11.08 13.27 1.79
N THR A 271 -11.70 12.10 1.64
CA THR A 271 -11.01 10.83 1.43
C THR A 271 -10.53 10.63 -0.01
N LEU A 272 -10.77 11.59 -0.92
CA LEU A 272 -10.36 11.54 -2.32
C LEU A 272 -9.08 12.34 -2.54
N HIS A 273 -8.06 11.70 -3.11
CA HIS A 273 -6.75 12.30 -3.27
C HIS A 273 -6.13 11.98 -4.65
N PRO A 274 -5.59 12.97 -5.38
CA PRO A 274 -5.16 12.80 -6.77
C PRO A 274 -3.90 11.93 -6.94
N ARG A 275 -3.17 11.64 -5.86
CA ARG A 275 -1.91 10.87 -5.88
C ARG A 275 -2.05 9.46 -5.31
N CYS A 276 -3.27 8.97 -5.21
CA CYS A 276 -3.56 7.66 -4.64
C CYS A 276 -3.20 6.50 -5.60
N GLY A 277 -2.43 5.53 -5.09
CA GLY A 277 -2.06 4.31 -5.80
C GLY A 277 -3.22 3.35 -6.08
N THR A 278 -4.39 3.45 -5.43
CA THR A 278 -5.54 2.58 -5.79
C THR A 278 -6.15 2.92 -7.15
N THR A 279 -5.86 4.12 -7.65
CA THR A 279 -6.08 4.48 -9.06
C THR A 279 -5.26 3.59 -9.98
N PHE A 280 -4.15 2.98 -9.52
CA PHE A 280 -3.23 2.19 -10.33
C PHE A 280 -3.85 0.92 -10.88
N LEU A 281 -4.56 0.14 -10.05
CA LEU A 281 -5.16 -1.11 -10.53
C LEU A 281 -6.18 -0.83 -11.66
N VAL A 282 -7.07 0.14 -11.46
CA VAL A 282 -8.07 0.52 -12.47
C VAL A 282 -7.41 1.17 -13.69
N MET A 283 -6.42 2.03 -13.50
CA MET A 283 -5.69 2.62 -14.63
C MET A 283 -4.91 1.58 -15.43
N VAL A 284 -4.31 0.57 -14.79
CA VAL A 284 -3.65 -0.54 -15.49
C VAL A 284 -4.67 -1.30 -16.34
N ALA A 285 -5.87 -1.56 -15.80
CA ALA A 285 -6.95 -2.17 -16.58
C ALA A 285 -7.33 -1.29 -17.78
N MET A 286 -7.56 0.01 -17.59
CA MET A 286 -7.92 0.94 -18.66
C MET A 286 -6.82 1.09 -19.72
N VAL A 287 -5.57 1.31 -19.31
CA VAL A 287 -4.41 1.40 -20.20
C VAL A 287 -4.23 0.09 -20.97
N SER A 288 -4.42 -1.07 -20.32
CA SER A 288 -4.36 -2.36 -21.02
C SER A 288 -5.41 -2.46 -22.14
N ILE A 289 -6.63 -1.97 -21.91
CA ILE A 289 -7.70 -1.97 -22.90
C ILE A 289 -7.30 -1.07 -24.08
N LEU A 290 -6.85 0.15 -23.81
CA LEU A 290 -6.44 1.09 -24.86
C LEU A 290 -5.25 0.55 -25.68
N VAL A 291 -4.25 -0.02 -25.00
CA VAL A 291 -3.07 -0.60 -25.64
C VAL A 291 -3.48 -1.78 -26.53
N PHE A 292 -4.24 -2.75 -26.04
CA PHE A 292 -4.61 -3.91 -26.88
C PHE A 292 -5.68 -3.58 -27.92
N THR A 293 -6.53 -2.59 -27.70
CA THR A 293 -7.48 -2.12 -28.73
C THR A 293 -6.73 -1.47 -29.90
N GLY A 294 -5.68 -0.69 -29.62
CA GLY A 294 -4.88 -0.03 -30.67
C GLY A 294 -3.79 -0.92 -31.29
N VAL A 295 -3.09 -1.70 -30.46
CA VAL A 295 -1.93 -2.53 -30.86
C VAL A 295 -2.34 -3.94 -31.28
N GLY A 296 -3.50 -4.43 -30.82
CA GLY A 296 -3.94 -5.82 -31.05
C GLY A 296 -4.02 -6.20 -32.53
N GLY A 297 -4.42 -5.28 -33.40
CA GLY A 297 -4.48 -5.51 -34.85
C GLY A 297 -3.11 -5.53 -35.56
N PHE A 298 -2.05 -5.06 -34.90
CA PHE A 298 -0.67 -5.08 -35.41
C PHE A 298 0.13 -6.30 -34.92
N LEU A 299 -0.42 -7.06 -33.98
CA LEU A 299 0.18 -8.30 -33.50
C LEU A 299 0.08 -9.39 -34.59
N PRO A 300 1.03 -10.35 -34.65
CA PRO A 300 0.96 -11.48 -35.56
C PRO A 300 -0.43 -12.13 -35.54
N LYS A 301 -1.05 -12.28 -36.72
CA LYS A 301 -2.40 -12.82 -36.81
C LYS A 301 -2.43 -14.25 -36.27
N ILE A 302 -3.31 -14.48 -35.30
CA ILE A 302 -3.52 -15.79 -34.70
C ILE A 302 -4.65 -16.47 -35.45
N GLN A 303 -4.36 -17.59 -36.10
CA GLN A 303 -5.33 -18.38 -36.88
C GLN A 303 -5.08 -19.87 -36.66
N THR A 304 -5.31 -20.35 -35.44
CA THR A 304 -5.09 -21.75 -35.07
C THR A 304 -6.25 -22.65 -35.52
N GLY A 305 -7.35 -22.08 -36.02
CA GLY A 305 -8.56 -22.80 -36.44
C GLY A 305 -9.46 -23.25 -35.28
N ASN A 306 -9.09 -22.94 -34.04
CA ASN A 306 -9.88 -23.21 -32.84
C ASN A 306 -9.90 -21.94 -31.98
N ALA A 307 -11.08 -21.35 -31.82
CA ALA A 307 -11.28 -20.12 -31.07
C ALA A 307 -10.77 -20.20 -29.62
N ALA A 308 -10.81 -21.38 -28.99
CA ALA A 308 -10.27 -21.56 -27.65
C ALA A 308 -8.72 -21.49 -27.64
N LEU A 309 -8.06 -22.09 -28.63
CA LEU A 309 -6.62 -22.01 -28.78
C LEU A 309 -6.17 -20.58 -29.13
N ASP A 310 -6.92 -19.90 -29.99
CA ASP A 310 -6.62 -18.51 -30.36
C ASP A 310 -6.64 -17.59 -29.13
N ASN A 311 -7.61 -17.80 -28.23
CA ASN A 311 -7.68 -17.09 -26.95
C ASN A 311 -6.48 -17.38 -26.02
N VAL A 312 -6.03 -18.63 -25.97
CA VAL A 312 -4.88 -19.03 -25.14
C VAL A 312 -3.58 -18.44 -25.71
N VAL A 313 -3.36 -18.55 -27.02
CA VAL A 313 -2.19 -17.97 -27.69
C VAL A 313 -2.16 -16.46 -27.46
N PHE A 314 -3.29 -15.79 -27.65
CA PHE A 314 -3.39 -14.36 -27.44
C PHE A 314 -3.17 -13.96 -25.97
N PHE A 315 -3.60 -14.78 -25.01
CA PHE A 315 -3.30 -14.56 -23.59
C PHE A 315 -1.79 -14.55 -23.33
N PHE A 316 -1.05 -15.53 -23.85
CA PHE A 316 0.41 -15.60 -23.68
C PHE A 316 1.13 -14.46 -24.39
N GLU A 317 0.62 -14.04 -25.55
CA GLU A 317 1.13 -12.88 -26.28
C GLU A 317 1.02 -11.57 -25.48
N LYS A 318 0.02 -11.46 -24.58
CA LYS A 318 -0.14 -10.28 -23.71
C LYS A 318 0.86 -10.23 -22.54
N LEU A 319 1.42 -11.36 -22.10
CA LEU A 319 2.24 -11.42 -20.88
C LEU A 319 3.49 -10.52 -20.94
N PRO A 320 4.26 -10.46 -22.06
CA PRO A 320 5.40 -9.55 -22.18
C PRO A 320 5.03 -8.06 -22.07
N PHE A 321 3.77 -7.70 -22.35
CA PHE A 321 3.29 -6.32 -22.25
C PHE A 321 2.94 -5.92 -20.82
N LEU A 322 2.80 -6.85 -19.86
CA LEU A 322 2.41 -6.50 -18.48
C LEU A 322 3.38 -5.50 -17.82
N PRO A 323 4.71 -5.70 -17.85
CA PRO A 323 5.65 -4.72 -17.28
C PRO A 323 5.59 -3.37 -18.01
N LEU A 324 5.40 -3.39 -19.34
CA LEU A 324 5.30 -2.18 -20.15
C LEU A 324 4.03 -1.38 -19.79
N ILE A 325 2.88 -2.04 -19.71
CA ILE A 325 1.60 -1.43 -19.32
C ILE A 325 1.72 -0.84 -17.93
N ALA A 326 2.32 -1.56 -16.98
CA ALA A 326 2.54 -1.06 -15.63
C ALA A 326 3.43 0.19 -15.60
N ALA A 327 4.53 0.20 -16.37
CA ALA A 327 5.43 1.34 -16.48
C ALA A 327 4.77 2.57 -17.13
N VAL A 328 4.04 2.36 -18.24
CA VAL A 328 3.24 3.40 -18.92
C VAL A 328 2.21 3.97 -17.95
N THR A 329 1.48 3.10 -17.26
CA THR A 329 0.44 3.50 -16.30
C THR A 329 1.02 4.36 -15.18
N PHE A 330 2.18 3.97 -14.64
CA PHE A 330 2.86 4.73 -13.60
C PHE A 330 3.22 6.15 -14.08
N GLU A 331 3.78 6.29 -15.29
CA GLU A 331 4.13 7.60 -15.83
C GLU A 331 2.89 8.46 -16.11
N ILE A 332 1.81 7.86 -16.65
CA ILE A 332 0.51 8.55 -16.83
C ILE A 332 -0.01 9.08 -15.48
N GLN A 333 0.02 8.26 -14.43
CA GLN A 333 -0.42 8.69 -13.10
C GLN A 333 0.40 9.84 -12.56
N ARG A 334 1.72 9.81 -12.76
CA ARG A 334 2.59 10.91 -12.33
C ARG A 334 2.27 12.21 -13.07
N VAL A 335 1.99 12.12 -14.37
CA VAL A 335 1.56 13.28 -15.16
C VAL A 335 0.23 13.80 -14.64
N PHE A 336 -0.74 12.92 -14.41
CA PHE A 336 -2.07 13.29 -13.90
C PHE A 336 -2.00 13.95 -12.53
N ALA A 337 -1.21 13.39 -11.61
CA ALA A 337 -0.96 13.94 -10.28
C ALA A 337 -0.29 15.32 -10.30
N ARG A 338 0.51 15.61 -11.33
CA ARG A 338 1.24 16.89 -11.45
C ARG A 338 0.45 17.97 -12.19
N TRP A 339 -0.30 17.59 -13.23
CA TRP A 339 -0.86 18.54 -14.19
C TRP A 339 -2.39 18.51 -14.29
N CYS A 340 -3.05 17.45 -13.82
CA CYS A 340 -4.50 17.29 -13.96
C CYS A 340 -5.26 17.59 -12.66
N THR A 341 -4.62 18.18 -11.64
CA THR A 341 -5.27 18.49 -10.35
C THR A 341 -6.15 19.74 -10.40
N THR A 342 -5.93 20.63 -11.37
CA THR A 342 -6.66 21.89 -11.56
C THR A 342 -7.15 22.04 -13.01
N GLY A 343 -8.14 22.92 -13.22
CA GLY A 343 -8.67 23.21 -14.55
C GLY A 343 -9.50 22.08 -15.18
N PRO A 344 -9.77 22.14 -16.51
CA PRO A 344 -10.63 21.18 -17.20
C PRO A 344 -10.04 19.77 -17.27
N LEU A 345 -8.71 19.64 -17.22
CA LEU A 345 -8.01 18.35 -17.23
C LEU A 345 -8.31 17.49 -15.99
N ARG A 346 -8.91 18.07 -14.94
CA ARG A 346 -9.37 17.33 -13.75
C ARG A 346 -10.35 16.21 -14.06
N VAL A 347 -11.08 16.29 -15.18
CA VAL A 347 -11.95 15.19 -15.64
C VAL A 347 -11.18 13.87 -15.83
N LEU A 348 -9.89 13.93 -16.18
CA LEU A 348 -9.05 12.74 -16.38
C LEU A 348 -8.79 11.97 -15.07
N LEU A 349 -8.93 12.63 -13.91
CA LEU A 349 -8.82 11.99 -12.59
C LEU A 349 -10.10 11.27 -12.17
N TRP A 350 -11.23 11.54 -12.83
CA TRP A 350 -12.54 11.06 -12.42
C TRP A 350 -12.66 9.54 -12.29
N PRO A 351 -12.15 8.72 -13.25
CA PRO A 351 -12.16 7.26 -13.09
C PRO A 351 -11.43 6.78 -11.83
N GLY A 352 -10.31 7.44 -11.50
CA GLY A 352 -9.56 7.17 -10.27
C GLY A 352 -10.36 7.52 -9.02
N PHE A 353 -11.02 8.69 -9.00
CA PHE A 353 -11.87 9.09 -7.88
C PHE A 353 -13.10 8.18 -7.69
N LEU A 354 -13.66 7.63 -8.77
CA LEU A 354 -14.73 6.63 -8.66
C LEU A 354 -14.24 5.36 -7.96
N CYS A 355 -13.04 4.88 -8.30
CA CYS A 355 -12.42 3.76 -7.60
C CYS A 355 -12.16 4.09 -6.12
N GLN A 356 -11.68 5.30 -5.83
CA GLN A 356 -11.43 5.74 -4.46
C GLN A 356 -12.71 5.78 -3.61
N LYS A 357 -13.87 6.13 -4.17
CA LYS A 357 -15.15 6.00 -3.44
C LYS A 357 -15.45 4.57 -2.98
N ILE A 358 -14.79 3.57 -3.58
CA ILE A 358 -14.84 2.17 -3.16
C ILE A 358 -13.74 1.88 -2.13
N THR A 359 -12.50 2.26 -2.44
CA THR A 359 -11.29 1.87 -1.70
C THR A 359 -10.89 2.82 -0.57
N THR A 360 -11.57 3.94 -0.41
CA THR A 360 -11.43 4.87 0.73
C THR A 360 -12.77 5.01 1.43
N ILE A 361 -12.75 4.84 2.75
CA ILE A 361 -13.92 4.95 3.62
C ILE A 361 -13.62 6.01 4.67
N GLU A 362 -14.67 6.67 5.16
CA GLU A 362 -14.55 7.64 6.24
C GLU A 362 -13.95 6.96 7.50
N PRO A 363 -12.79 7.46 7.98
CA PRO A 363 -12.15 6.92 9.18
C PRO A 363 -12.80 7.45 10.46
N ASP A 364 -12.61 6.72 11.55
CA ASP A 364 -12.82 7.25 12.90
C ASP A 364 -11.59 8.07 13.39
N ASP A 365 -11.73 8.67 14.57
CA ASP A 365 -10.70 9.53 15.15
C ASP A 365 -9.44 8.76 15.53
N GLU A 366 -9.59 7.51 15.97
CA GLU A 366 -8.47 6.65 16.32
C GLU A 366 -7.62 6.31 15.11
N GLN A 367 -8.25 6.08 13.96
CA GLN A 367 -7.59 5.87 12.68
C GLN A 367 -6.88 7.14 12.19
N LEU A 368 -7.49 8.32 12.38
CA LEU A 368 -6.85 9.60 12.09
C LEU A 368 -5.63 9.84 12.98
N GLU A 369 -5.70 9.52 14.26
CA GLU A 369 -4.56 9.60 15.19
C GLU A 369 -3.38 8.75 14.70
N VAL A 370 -3.64 7.50 14.28
CA VAL A 370 -2.60 6.60 13.78
C VAL A 370 -1.97 7.14 12.49
N ALA A 371 -2.78 7.65 11.56
CA ALA A 371 -2.29 8.25 10.33
C ALA A 371 -1.46 9.53 10.61
N LEU A 372 -1.91 10.39 11.54
CA LEU A 372 -1.18 11.58 11.98
C LEU A 372 0.13 11.23 12.69
N ALA A 373 0.13 10.19 13.52
CA ALA A 373 1.32 9.67 14.17
C ALA A 373 2.35 9.22 13.12
N SER A 374 1.95 8.39 12.16
CA SER A 374 2.83 7.91 11.08
C SER A 374 3.43 9.06 10.27
N LEU A 375 2.60 10.06 9.95
CA LEU A 375 3.05 11.26 9.25
C LEU A 375 4.06 12.08 10.07
N ARG A 376 3.77 12.31 11.35
CA ARG A 376 4.64 13.10 12.24
C ARG A 376 5.98 12.42 12.49
N VAL A 377 6.00 11.10 12.71
CA VAL A 377 7.24 10.30 12.82
C VAL A 377 8.06 10.40 11.55
N THR A 378 7.41 10.28 10.38
CA THR A 378 8.09 10.43 9.08
C THR A 378 8.70 11.82 8.94
N LEU A 379 7.93 12.89 9.18
CA LEU A 379 8.40 14.28 9.07
C LEU A 379 9.53 14.62 10.05
N PHE A 380 9.46 14.09 11.27
CA PHE A 380 10.53 14.24 12.26
C PHE A 380 11.86 13.67 11.74
N ARG A 381 11.84 12.43 11.25
CA ARG A 381 13.04 11.80 10.69
C ARG A 381 13.55 12.49 9.44
N GLU A 382 12.64 12.99 8.58
CA GLU A 382 13.01 13.73 7.37
C GLU A 382 13.88 14.96 7.65
N LYS A 383 13.66 15.63 8.80
CA LYS A 383 14.48 16.76 9.27
C LYS A 383 15.91 16.36 9.67
N GLY A 384 16.23 15.07 9.73
CA GLY A 384 17.57 14.56 10.03
C GLY A 384 17.88 14.44 11.52
N GLU A 385 16.85 14.47 12.37
CA GLU A 385 17.01 14.48 13.84
C GLU A 385 17.31 13.09 14.43
N ASP A 386 17.09 12.01 13.65
CA ASP A 386 17.59 10.66 13.93
C ASP A 386 18.04 9.97 12.62
N THR A 387 19.34 9.68 12.53
CA THR A 387 19.97 9.09 11.34
C THR A 387 20.20 7.58 11.46
N LYS A 388 19.93 6.98 12.63
CA LYS A 388 20.06 5.53 12.82
C LYS A 388 18.73 4.87 12.47
N ASN A 389 18.79 3.65 11.92
CA ASN A 389 17.62 2.81 11.84
C ASN A 389 17.30 2.37 13.27
N GLY A 390 16.20 2.87 13.82
CA GLY A 390 15.69 2.44 15.12
C GLY A 390 15.10 1.04 15.02
N GLY A 391 15.16 0.27 16.11
CA GLY A 391 14.32 -0.92 16.25
C GLY A 391 12.85 -0.53 16.38
N ASP A 392 11.96 -1.53 16.41
CA ASP A 392 10.53 -1.29 16.61
C ASP A 392 10.29 -0.73 18.01
N VAL A 393 9.57 0.39 18.12
CA VAL A 393 9.27 1.03 19.41
C VAL A 393 7.78 0.92 19.72
N ARG A 394 7.45 0.57 20.96
CA ARG A 394 6.08 0.51 21.47
C ARG A 394 5.79 1.73 22.34
N TYR A 395 4.63 2.34 22.12
CA TYR A 395 4.07 3.40 22.95
C TYR A 395 2.72 2.97 23.49
N ALA A 396 2.49 3.19 24.78
CA ALA A 396 1.24 2.77 25.43
C ALA A 396 0.01 3.47 24.85
N THR A 397 0.14 4.72 24.41
CA THR A 397 -0.96 5.53 23.86
C THR A 397 -0.46 6.50 22.79
N PHE A 398 -1.39 7.06 22.01
CA PHE A 398 -1.11 8.15 21.07
C PHE A 398 -0.45 9.36 21.76
N ASP A 399 -0.97 9.77 22.92
CA ASP A 399 -0.39 10.86 23.70
C ASP A 399 1.05 10.57 24.16
N ALA A 400 1.35 9.31 24.53
CA ALA A 400 2.68 8.91 24.93
C ALA A 400 3.67 8.99 23.75
N LEU A 401 3.25 8.57 22.56
CA LEU A 401 4.02 8.76 21.32
C LEU A 401 4.23 10.25 21.05
N MET A 402 3.17 11.05 21.09
CA MET A 402 3.24 12.47 20.77
C MET A 402 4.09 13.28 21.74
N LYS A 403 4.09 12.90 23.02
CA LYS A 403 4.94 13.48 24.06
C LYS A 403 6.29 12.78 24.14
N SER A 404 6.62 11.81 23.29
CA SER A 404 7.93 11.16 23.38
C SER A 404 9.05 12.17 23.05
N PRO A 405 10.21 12.09 23.72
CA PRO A 405 11.39 12.87 23.33
C PRO A 405 11.75 12.67 21.85
N HIS A 406 11.38 11.50 21.31
CA HIS A 406 11.47 11.08 19.92
C HIS A 406 10.63 11.92 18.96
N LEU A 407 9.57 12.60 19.39
CA LEU A 407 8.79 13.52 18.55
C LEU A 407 8.84 14.98 19.00
N ARG A 408 9.26 15.27 20.24
CA ARG A 408 9.28 16.64 20.80
C ARG A 408 10.26 17.60 20.12
N ARG A 409 11.31 17.10 19.45
CA ARG A 409 12.24 17.98 18.73
C ARG A 409 11.72 18.41 17.34
N ALA A 410 10.62 17.80 16.86
CA ALA A 410 10.00 18.08 15.55
C ALA A 410 9.01 19.25 15.52
N ALA A 411 8.45 19.64 16.68
CA ALA A 411 7.26 20.49 16.80
C ALA A 411 7.58 21.99 16.74
#